data_AF-A0A3B9JKI8-F1
#
_entry.id   AF-A0A3B9JKI8-F1
#
_cell.length_a   1.000
_cell.length_b   1.000
_cell.length_c   1.000
_cell.angle_alpha   90.00
_cell.angle_beta   90.00
_cell.angle_gamma   90.00
#
_symmetry.space_group_name_H-M   'P 1'
#
loop_
_entity.id
_entity.type
_entity.pdbx_description
1 polymer ?
#
loop_
_entity_poly.entity_id
_entity_poly.type
_entity_poly.pdbx_seq_one_letter_code
_entity_poly.pdbx_strand_id
1 'polypeptide(L)'
;MSNISTRYYARTTNEPSKWEEEHKKLSRKAACEGMVLLENNGVLPINPNIKKIALFGNGARNTIKGGTGSGDVNQRTMVSIEQGFEHAGFEICTKSWLDAFDNELKQARMEWVLRIQKMTEENGRDLTMNYLETPFIIPSGPLITRNDVDNSETNTAFYVVSRTSGEGSDRRVTKGDYYLWDVERKNIALLGEYYEHVIVILNVGGVIDTNFISWIGYN
;
A
#
# COMPACT_ATOMS: atom_id res chain seq x y z
N MET A 1 9.03 23.87 -42.53
CA MET A 1 8.46 23.09 -41.41
C MET A 1 9.40 23.22 -40.24
N SER A 2 9.02 23.96 -39.21
CA SER A 2 9.87 24.23 -38.04
C SER A 2 10.07 22.95 -37.23
N ASN A 3 11.34 22.54 -37.05
CA ASN A 3 11.75 21.50 -36.11
C ASN A 3 11.19 21.83 -34.72
N ILE A 4 10.23 21.04 -34.25
CA ILE A 4 9.83 21.04 -32.84
C ILE A 4 11.01 20.44 -32.09
N SER A 5 11.84 21.31 -31.54
CA SER A 5 12.91 20.97 -30.60
C SER A 5 12.31 20.11 -29.49
N THR A 6 12.80 18.88 -29.36
CA THR A 6 12.52 17.96 -28.25
C THR A 6 13.05 18.58 -26.96
N ARG A 7 12.27 19.48 -26.35
CA ARG A 7 12.58 20.03 -25.03
C ARG A 7 12.13 19.01 -23.99
N TYR A 8 13.09 18.33 -23.39
CA TYR A 8 12.86 17.59 -22.16
C TYR A 8 12.62 18.60 -21.04
N TYR A 9 11.42 18.57 -20.43
CA TYR A 9 11.05 19.45 -19.32
C TYR A 9 11.56 18.95 -17.96
N ALA A 10 11.98 17.69 -17.90
CA ALA A 10 12.59 17.11 -16.71
C ALA A 10 14.06 17.54 -16.58
N ARG A 11 14.48 17.90 -15.37
CA ARG A 11 15.88 18.18 -15.08
C ARG A 11 16.72 16.91 -15.27
N THR A 12 17.89 17.04 -15.87
CA THR A 12 18.86 15.95 -16.05
C THR A 12 19.73 15.72 -14.81
N THR A 13 19.56 16.53 -13.76
CA THR A 13 20.33 16.46 -12.52
C THR A 13 19.55 15.76 -11.41
N ASN A 14 20.27 15.08 -10.52
CA ASN A 14 19.67 14.43 -9.35
C ASN A 14 19.34 15.38 -8.20
N GLU A 15 19.84 16.62 -8.25
CA GLU A 15 19.57 17.64 -7.23
C GLU A 15 18.10 18.08 -7.23
N PRO A 16 17.39 18.00 -6.08
CA PRO A 16 16.05 18.54 -5.93
C PRO A 16 16.02 20.04 -6.18
N SER A 17 15.06 20.50 -6.98
CA SER A 17 14.80 21.92 -7.16
C SER A 17 14.08 22.51 -5.94
N LYS A 18 14.23 23.82 -5.73
CA LYS A 18 13.42 24.57 -4.76
C LYS A 18 11.92 24.35 -4.98
N TRP A 19 11.49 24.26 -6.24
CA TRP A 19 10.10 24.03 -6.61
C TRP A 19 9.62 22.63 -6.20
N GLU A 20 10.43 21.59 -6.39
CA GLU A 20 10.14 20.23 -5.90
C GLU A 20 10.01 20.21 -4.37
N GLU A 21 10.92 20.87 -3.65
CA GLU A 21 10.89 20.91 -2.18
C GLU A 21 9.66 21.65 -1.62
N GLU A 22 9.28 22.77 -2.23
CA GLU A 22 8.08 23.53 -1.84
C GLU A 22 6.80 22.74 -2.12
N HIS A 23 6.67 22.13 -3.29
CA HIS A 23 5.48 21.34 -3.63
C HIS A 23 5.40 20.02 -2.87
N LYS A 24 6.54 19.42 -2.49
CA LYS A 24 6.56 18.26 -1.59
C LYS A 24 5.95 18.61 -0.23
N LYS A 25 6.26 19.79 0.32
CA LYS A 25 5.65 20.26 1.58
C LYS A 25 4.16 20.51 1.44
N LEU A 26 3.73 21.13 0.33
CA LEU A 26 2.32 21.36 0.04
C LEU A 26 1.55 20.04 -0.12
N SER A 27 2.09 19.10 -0.90
CA SER A 27 1.51 17.77 -1.10
C SER A 27 1.38 17.01 0.22
N ARG A 28 2.40 17.04 1.08
CA ARG A 28 2.33 16.47 2.44
C ARG A 28 1.21 17.10 3.26
N LYS A 29 1.06 18.43 3.22
CA LYS A 29 -0.02 19.12 3.94
C LYS A 29 -1.40 18.67 3.45
N ALA A 30 -1.61 18.61 2.14
CA ALA A 30 -2.85 18.14 1.54
C ALA A 30 -3.15 16.68 1.92
N ALA A 31 -2.13 15.81 1.93
CA ALA A 31 -2.27 14.42 2.36
C ALA A 31 -2.71 14.32 3.84
N CYS A 32 -2.14 15.13 4.74
CA CYS A 32 -2.55 15.15 6.14
C CYS A 32 -4.00 15.63 6.34
N GLU A 33 -4.45 16.61 5.55
CA GLU A 33 -5.81 17.17 5.63
C GLU A 33 -6.86 16.28 4.94
N GLY A 34 -6.43 15.36 4.06
CA GLY A 34 -7.31 14.46 3.31
C GLY A 34 -7.60 13.12 3.97
N MET A 35 -6.95 12.79 5.10
CA MET A 35 -7.21 11.53 5.82
C MET A 35 -8.58 11.56 6.49
N VAL A 36 -9.33 10.47 6.35
CA VAL A 36 -10.64 10.30 6.97
C VAL A 36 -10.56 9.27 8.08
N LEU A 37 -10.87 9.68 9.31
CA LEU A 37 -10.98 8.78 10.45
C LEU A 37 -12.40 8.21 10.51
N LEU A 38 -12.54 6.91 10.25
CA LEU A 38 -13.84 6.23 10.24
C LEU A 38 -14.30 5.82 11.64
N GLU A 39 -13.38 5.27 12.44
CA GLU A 39 -13.64 4.82 13.80
C GLU A 39 -12.41 5.09 14.69
N ASN A 40 -12.65 5.43 15.95
CA ASN A 40 -11.61 5.58 16.96
C ASN A 40 -12.19 5.39 18.36
N ASN A 41 -11.72 4.37 19.06
CA ASN A 41 -12.08 4.04 20.45
C ASN A 41 -11.09 4.62 21.48
N GLY A 42 -10.31 5.64 21.10
CA GLY A 42 -9.36 6.34 21.98
C GLY A 42 -7.89 5.95 21.75
N VAL A 43 -7.61 5.03 20.83
CA VAL A 43 -6.24 4.62 20.45
C VAL A 43 -5.50 5.72 19.68
N LEU A 44 -6.22 6.54 18.91
CA LEU A 44 -5.65 7.66 18.16
C LEU A 44 -5.96 9.01 18.83
N PRO A 45 -4.99 9.96 18.88
CA PRO A 45 -3.61 9.83 18.43
C PRO A 45 -2.80 8.86 19.30
N ILE A 46 -1.81 8.19 18.69
CA ILE A 46 -0.96 7.22 19.39
C ILE A 46 -0.31 7.88 20.61
N ASN A 47 -0.33 7.20 21.75
CA ASN A 47 0.36 7.68 22.95
C ASN A 47 1.85 7.92 22.64
N PRO A 48 2.41 9.11 22.91
CA PRO A 48 3.79 9.45 22.55
C PRO A 48 4.84 8.56 23.22
N ASN A 49 4.49 7.84 24.29
CA ASN A 49 5.36 6.88 24.97
C ASN A 49 5.46 5.53 24.23
N ILE A 50 4.53 5.22 23.33
CA ILE A 50 4.63 4.05 22.46
C ILE A 50 5.69 4.33 21.41
N LYS A 51 6.77 3.54 21.42
CA LYS A 51 7.86 3.63 20.44
C LYS A 51 7.98 2.40 19.55
N LYS A 52 7.52 1.24 20.02
CA LYS A 52 7.53 -0.03 19.29
C LYS A 52 6.15 -0.32 18.73
N ILE A 53 6.05 -0.66 17.45
CA ILE A 53 4.79 -1.04 16.81
C ILE A 53 4.98 -2.29 15.95
N ALA A 54 3.94 -3.12 15.92
CA ALA A 54 3.81 -4.19 14.95
C ALA A 54 3.18 -3.60 13.68
N LEU A 55 3.79 -3.81 12.52
CA LEU A 55 3.29 -3.33 11.24
C LEU A 55 3.14 -4.50 10.27
N PHE A 56 1.94 -4.66 9.75
CA PHE A 56 1.56 -5.72 8.84
C PHE A 56 0.74 -5.18 7.66
N GLY A 57 0.41 -6.06 6.73
CA GLY A 57 -0.47 -5.79 5.60
C GLY A 57 0.28 -5.35 4.35
N ASN A 58 -0.37 -5.56 3.21
CA ASN A 58 0.25 -5.47 1.89
C ASN A 58 0.70 -4.06 1.50
N GLY A 59 0.19 -3.02 2.18
CA GLY A 59 0.54 -1.62 1.91
C GLY A 59 1.71 -1.05 2.69
N ALA A 60 2.22 -1.78 3.69
CA ALA A 60 3.18 -1.24 4.66
C ALA A 60 4.46 -0.72 3.98
N ARG A 61 5.08 -1.56 3.13
CA ARG A 61 6.22 -1.17 2.28
C ARG A 61 5.82 -0.79 0.87
N ASN A 62 4.75 -1.40 0.36
CA ASN A 62 4.27 -1.24 -1.01
C ASN A 62 3.11 -0.25 -1.06
N THR A 63 3.33 0.93 -0.48
CA THR A 63 2.34 1.98 -0.36
C THR A 63 1.93 2.51 -1.73
N ILE A 64 0.63 2.44 -2.03
CA ILE A 64 0.03 3.00 -3.23
C ILE A 64 0.01 4.52 -3.14
N LYS A 65 0.72 5.20 -4.05
CA LYS A 65 0.79 6.67 -4.14
C LYS A 65 -0.34 7.29 -4.99
N GLY A 66 -1.08 6.47 -5.70
CA GLY A 66 -2.07 6.86 -6.70
C GLY A 66 -2.47 5.69 -7.59
N GLY A 67 -3.49 5.91 -8.42
CA GLY A 67 -3.94 4.94 -9.42
C GLY A 67 -2.99 4.81 -10.61
N THR A 68 -3.26 3.84 -11.49
CA THR A 68 -2.49 3.62 -12.72
C THR A 68 -3.09 4.34 -13.92
N GLY A 69 -2.37 4.37 -15.04
CA GLY A 69 -2.82 4.96 -16.30
C GLY A 69 -2.30 6.38 -16.50
N SER A 70 -3.03 7.18 -17.28
CA SER A 70 -2.66 8.56 -17.64
C SER A 70 -2.44 9.51 -16.45
N GLY A 71 -3.01 9.22 -15.28
CA GLY A 71 -2.81 9.97 -14.04
C GLY A 71 -1.55 9.58 -13.25
N ASP A 72 -0.80 8.56 -13.69
CA ASP A 72 0.44 8.16 -13.02
C ASP A 72 1.55 9.18 -13.28
N VAL A 73 2.40 9.38 -12.27
CA VAL A 73 3.47 10.39 -12.28
C VAL A 73 4.79 9.74 -11.95
N ASN A 74 5.86 10.17 -12.63
CA ASN A 74 7.22 9.78 -12.31
C ASN A 74 7.75 10.65 -11.17
N GLN A 75 7.98 10.05 -10.00
CA GLN A 75 8.51 10.72 -8.81
C GLN A 75 9.98 10.39 -8.56
N ARG A 76 10.72 11.37 -7.99
CA ARG A 76 12.11 11.18 -7.54
C ARG A 76 12.22 10.19 -6.38
N THR A 77 11.33 10.32 -5.40
CA THR A 77 11.26 9.46 -4.22
C THR A 77 9.80 9.28 -3.80
N MET A 78 9.54 8.17 -3.11
CA MET A 78 8.28 7.87 -2.45
C MET A 78 8.61 7.41 -1.03
N VAL A 79 7.81 7.85 -0.06
CA VAL A 79 7.94 7.45 1.34
C VAL A 79 6.84 6.44 1.62
N SER A 80 7.21 5.19 1.92
CA SER A 80 6.25 4.16 2.32
C SER A 80 5.67 4.45 3.71
N ILE A 81 4.60 3.76 4.08
CA ILE A 81 4.04 3.83 5.44
C ILE A 81 5.07 3.39 6.48
N GLU A 82 5.82 2.30 6.24
CA GLU A 82 6.92 1.87 7.12
C GLU A 82 7.94 3.00 7.32
N GLN A 83 8.43 3.60 6.24
CA GLN A 83 9.38 4.72 6.31
C GLN A 83 8.78 5.94 7.00
N GLY A 84 7.49 6.21 6.80
CA GLY A 84 6.76 7.28 7.48
C GLY A 84 6.76 7.09 9.00
N PHE A 85 6.54 5.86 9.47
CA PHE A 85 6.63 5.51 10.88
C PHE A 85 8.07 5.63 11.42
N GLU A 86 9.05 5.11 10.70
CA GLU A 86 10.47 5.19 11.10
C GLU A 86 10.94 6.66 11.19
N HIS A 87 10.56 7.51 10.22
CA HIS A 87 10.84 8.95 10.27
C HIS A 87 10.16 9.66 11.44
N ALA A 88 9.04 9.14 11.93
CA ALA A 88 8.35 9.63 13.11
C ALA A 88 8.95 9.09 14.44
N GLY A 89 9.97 8.22 14.37
CA GLY A 89 10.69 7.69 15.51
C GLY A 89 10.09 6.41 16.10
N PHE A 90 9.28 5.68 15.33
CA PHE A 90 8.81 4.35 15.70
C PHE A 90 9.79 3.26 15.26
N GLU A 91 9.94 2.25 16.10
CA GLU A 91 10.61 0.98 15.80
C GLU A 91 9.57 -0.03 15.30
N ILE A 92 9.84 -0.64 14.14
CA ILE A 92 8.98 -1.65 13.53
C ILE A 92 9.45 -3.04 13.94
N CYS A 93 8.64 -3.75 14.72
CA CYS A 93 9.05 -5.02 15.37
C CYS A 93 8.74 -6.27 14.55
N THR A 94 8.09 -6.14 13.39
CA THR A 94 7.59 -7.26 12.57
C THR A 94 8.20 -7.27 11.17
N LYS A 95 9.44 -6.79 11.02
CA LYS A 95 10.13 -6.71 9.73
C LYS A 95 10.29 -8.06 9.04
N SER A 96 10.43 -9.16 9.78
CA SER A 96 10.51 -10.51 9.20
C SER A 96 9.27 -10.87 8.38
N TRP A 97 8.06 -10.52 8.86
CA TRP A 97 6.83 -10.73 8.12
C TRP A 97 6.78 -9.84 6.87
N LEU A 98 7.24 -8.59 6.98
CA LEU A 98 7.34 -7.67 5.84
C LEU A 98 8.33 -8.17 4.77
N ASP A 99 9.48 -8.72 5.18
CA ASP A 99 10.47 -9.33 4.28
C ASP A 99 9.88 -10.55 3.56
N ALA A 100 9.12 -11.38 4.28
CA ALA A 100 8.41 -12.52 3.68
C ALA A 100 7.40 -12.05 2.62
N PHE A 101 6.64 -11.00 2.92
CA PHE A 101 5.69 -10.43 1.98
C PHE A 101 6.38 -9.81 0.75
N ASP A 102 7.48 -9.08 0.92
CA ASP A 102 8.22 -8.50 -0.21
C ASP A 102 8.73 -9.59 -1.17
N ASN A 103 9.15 -10.74 -0.63
CA ASN A 103 9.53 -11.90 -1.44
C ASN A 103 8.33 -12.48 -2.21
N GLU A 104 7.19 -12.67 -1.54
CA GLU A 104 5.95 -13.15 -2.19
C GLU A 104 5.50 -12.20 -3.31
N LEU A 105 5.48 -10.89 -3.03
CA LEU A 105 5.08 -9.86 -3.98
C LEU A 105 6.00 -9.85 -5.21
N LYS A 106 7.31 -9.98 -5.00
CA LYS A 106 8.29 -10.05 -6.09
C LYS A 106 8.04 -11.25 -7.01
N GLN A 107 7.76 -12.43 -6.45
CA GLN A 107 7.45 -13.62 -7.24
C GLN A 107 6.14 -13.43 -8.01
N ALA A 108 5.07 -13.00 -7.34
CA ALA A 108 3.78 -12.74 -7.97
C ALA A 108 3.88 -11.71 -9.11
N ARG A 109 4.68 -10.67 -8.93
CA ARG A 109 4.92 -9.65 -9.96
C ARG A 109 5.67 -10.23 -11.16
N MET A 110 6.68 -11.06 -10.93
CA MET A 110 7.44 -11.71 -12.01
C MET A 110 6.55 -12.66 -12.82
N GLU A 111 5.75 -13.49 -12.15
CA GLU A 111 4.77 -14.38 -12.79
C GLU A 111 3.76 -13.59 -13.62
N TRP A 112 3.26 -12.48 -13.07
CA TRP A 112 2.34 -11.60 -13.79
C TRP A 112 2.98 -10.99 -15.04
N VAL A 113 4.22 -10.49 -14.96
CA VAL A 113 4.94 -9.94 -16.12
C VAL A 113 5.12 -10.99 -17.21
N LEU A 114 5.56 -12.20 -16.86
CA LEU A 114 5.73 -13.29 -17.81
C LEU A 114 4.39 -13.66 -18.47
N ARG A 115 3.30 -13.66 -17.71
CA ARG A 115 1.95 -13.89 -18.24
C ARG A 115 1.53 -12.82 -19.24
N ILE A 116 1.80 -11.54 -18.95
CA ILE A 116 1.48 -10.43 -19.86
C ILE A 116 2.31 -10.51 -21.14
N GLN A 117 3.60 -10.84 -21.04
CA GLN A 117 4.47 -11.04 -22.20
C GLN A 117 3.95 -12.16 -23.10
N LYS A 118 3.69 -13.34 -22.52
CA LYS A 118 3.11 -14.48 -23.25
C LYS A 118 1.76 -14.14 -23.90
N MET A 119 0.87 -13.47 -23.16
CA MET A 119 -0.43 -13.03 -23.69
C MET A 119 -0.26 -12.09 -24.89
N THR A 120 0.72 -11.18 -24.84
CA THR A 120 1.03 -10.22 -25.91
C THR A 120 1.54 -10.94 -27.17
N GLU A 121 2.38 -11.96 -27.00
CA GLU A 121 2.84 -12.81 -28.10
C GLU A 121 1.69 -13.61 -28.74
N GLU A 122 0.78 -14.14 -27.93
CA GLU A 122 -0.33 -14.99 -28.38
C GLU A 122 -1.45 -14.21 -29.07
N ASN A 123 -1.79 -13.01 -28.57
CA ASN A 123 -2.93 -12.23 -29.08
C ASN A 123 -2.54 -11.13 -30.08
N GLY A 124 -1.24 -10.82 -30.22
CA GLY A 124 -0.71 -9.80 -31.12
C GLY A 124 -1.14 -8.37 -30.80
N ARG A 125 -1.72 -8.12 -29.62
CA ARG A 125 -2.10 -6.77 -29.15
C ARG A 125 -0.88 -6.05 -28.59
N ASP A 126 -0.96 -4.73 -28.50
CA ASP A 126 0.10 -3.92 -27.89
C ASP A 126 0.29 -4.27 -26.39
N LEU A 127 1.55 -4.32 -25.95
CA LEU A 127 1.91 -4.65 -24.57
C LEU A 127 1.23 -3.72 -23.55
N THR A 128 1.13 -2.43 -23.88
CA THR A 128 0.51 -1.42 -23.02
C THR A 128 -0.98 -1.71 -22.84
N MET A 129 -1.67 -2.12 -23.89
CA MET A 129 -3.09 -2.48 -23.82
C MET A 129 -3.30 -3.71 -22.93
N ASN A 130 -2.50 -4.77 -23.10
CA ASN A 130 -2.60 -5.95 -22.23
C ASN A 130 -2.26 -5.62 -20.77
N TYR A 131 -1.30 -4.72 -20.52
CA TYR A 131 -0.95 -4.25 -19.18
C TYR A 131 -2.12 -3.51 -18.51
N LEU A 132 -2.80 -2.62 -19.23
CA LEU A 132 -3.94 -1.84 -18.71
C LEU A 132 -5.19 -2.71 -18.48
N GLU A 133 -5.51 -3.60 -19.42
CA GLU A 133 -6.72 -4.43 -19.35
C GLU A 133 -6.57 -5.63 -18.39
N THR A 134 -5.34 -6.02 -18.05
CA THR A 134 -5.05 -7.15 -17.14
C THR A 134 -4.22 -6.69 -15.93
N PRO A 135 -4.78 -5.84 -15.05
CA PRO A 135 -4.02 -5.22 -13.97
C PRO A 135 -3.39 -6.25 -13.02
N PHE A 136 -2.26 -5.88 -12.42
CA PHE A 136 -1.64 -6.69 -11.40
C PHE A 136 -2.47 -6.66 -10.11
N ILE A 137 -2.91 -7.83 -9.67
CA ILE A 137 -3.59 -8.01 -8.39
C ILE A 137 -2.53 -8.21 -7.32
N ILE A 138 -2.46 -7.29 -6.36
CA ILE A 138 -1.53 -7.38 -5.23
C ILE A 138 -1.98 -8.54 -4.33
N PRO A 139 -1.11 -9.53 -4.03
CA PRO A 139 -1.46 -10.61 -3.11
C PRO A 139 -1.78 -10.09 -1.71
N SER A 140 -2.50 -10.90 -0.92
CA SER A 140 -2.81 -10.58 0.48
C SER A 140 -1.56 -10.52 1.37
N GLY A 141 -0.52 -11.24 0.97
CA GLY A 141 0.60 -11.62 1.82
C GLY A 141 0.30 -12.86 2.67
N PRO A 142 1.29 -13.30 3.47
CA PRO A 142 1.18 -14.53 4.25
C PRO A 142 0.23 -14.37 5.44
N LEU A 143 -0.24 -15.50 5.97
CA LEU A 143 -0.92 -15.51 7.26
C LEU A 143 0.06 -15.02 8.34
N ILE A 144 -0.41 -14.11 9.20
CA ILE A 144 0.29 -13.77 10.44
C ILE A 144 0.19 -14.98 11.36
N THR A 145 1.33 -15.39 11.89
CA THR A 145 1.43 -16.53 12.82
C THR A 145 1.47 -16.05 14.26
N ARG A 146 1.23 -16.96 15.21
CA ARG A 146 1.44 -16.66 16.64
C ARG A 146 2.87 -16.22 16.93
N ASN A 147 3.85 -16.86 16.27
CA ASN A 147 5.24 -16.47 16.41
C ASN A 147 5.52 -15.02 15.97
N ASP A 148 4.82 -14.52 14.95
CA ASP A 148 4.98 -13.13 14.50
C ASP A 148 4.50 -12.13 15.55
N VAL A 149 3.38 -12.44 16.22
CA VAL A 149 2.79 -11.55 17.24
C VAL A 149 3.48 -11.69 18.60
N ASP A 150 3.86 -12.93 18.99
CA ASP A 150 4.57 -13.26 20.22
C ASP A 150 5.94 -12.56 20.30
N ASN A 151 6.64 -12.47 19.17
CA ASN A 151 7.97 -11.83 19.09
C ASN A 151 7.93 -10.33 18.80
N SER A 152 6.75 -9.71 18.68
CA SER A 152 6.65 -8.28 18.31
C SER A 152 6.96 -7.31 19.47
N GLU A 153 7.02 -7.78 20.71
CA GLU A 153 7.35 -6.99 21.92
C GLU A 153 6.57 -5.66 22.05
N THR A 154 5.31 -5.63 21.60
CA THR A 154 4.44 -4.44 21.66
C THR A 154 2.98 -4.84 21.77
N ASN A 155 2.16 -3.93 22.32
CA ASN A 155 0.71 -4.07 22.41
C ASN A 155 -0.03 -3.28 21.32
N THR A 156 0.70 -2.65 20.38
CA THR A 156 0.11 -1.83 19.31
C THR A 156 0.44 -2.38 17.93
N ALA A 157 -0.60 -2.71 17.16
CA ALA A 157 -0.49 -3.24 15.81
C ALA A 157 -1.19 -2.36 14.77
N PHE A 158 -0.54 -2.22 13.62
CA PHE A 158 -1.06 -1.60 12.41
C PHE A 158 -1.21 -2.63 11.31
N TYR A 159 -2.36 -2.65 10.63
CA TYR A 159 -2.58 -3.45 9.44
C TYR A 159 -2.94 -2.56 8.25
N VAL A 160 -2.11 -2.55 7.22
CA VAL A 160 -2.36 -1.72 6.03
C VAL A 160 -3.03 -2.54 4.93
N VAL A 161 -4.28 -2.21 4.61
CA VAL A 161 -5.00 -2.76 3.45
C VAL A 161 -4.80 -1.81 2.28
N SER A 162 -4.16 -2.28 1.23
CA SER A 162 -3.95 -1.54 -0.01
C SER A 162 -4.75 -2.09 -1.18
N ARG A 163 -5.34 -1.19 -1.96
CA ARG A 163 -6.01 -1.47 -3.24
C ARG A 163 -5.71 -0.37 -4.24
N THR A 164 -5.41 -0.77 -5.47
CA THR A 164 -5.25 0.16 -6.59
C THR A 164 -6.41 0.01 -7.57
N SER A 165 -6.61 1.04 -8.37
CA SER A 165 -7.49 1.06 -9.54
C SER A 165 -6.85 1.92 -10.61
N GLY A 166 -7.27 1.77 -11.85
CA GLY A 166 -6.79 2.64 -12.91
C GLY A 166 -7.39 2.33 -14.26
N GLU A 167 -6.78 2.95 -15.27
CA GLU A 167 -7.26 2.93 -16.64
C GLU A 167 -7.27 1.51 -17.24
N GLY A 168 -8.31 1.20 -18.01
CA GLY A 168 -8.43 -0.05 -18.77
C GLY A 168 -9.10 -1.22 -18.06
N SER A 169 -9.39 -1.12 -16.75
CA SER A 169 -10.05 -2.20 -16.02
C SER A 169 -10.90 -1.68 -14.86
N ASP A 170 -12.19 -2.06 -14.85
CA ASP A 170 -13.07 -1.81 -13.72
C ASP A 170 -12.75 -2.75 -12.55
N ARG A 171 -12.93 -2.23 -11.33
CA ARG A 171 -12.89 -3.04 -10.11
C ARG A 171 -14.03 -4.06 -10.07
N ARG A 172 -13.80 -5.16 -9.36
CA ARG A 172 -14.74 -6.28 -9.24
C ARG A 172 -15.25 -6.44 -7.81
N VAL A 173 -16.49 -6.93 -7.69
CA VAL A 173 -17.13 -7.25 -6.41
C VAL A 173 -16.64 -8.62 -5.92
N THR A 174 -15.35 -8.72 -5.65
CA THR A 174 -14.66 -9.97 -5.29
C THR A 174 -13.67 -9.76 -4.14
N LYS A 175 -13.25 -10.87 -3.52
CA LYS A 175 -12.16 -10.87 -2.53
C LYS A 175 -10.87 -10.41 -3.20
N GLY A 176 -10.11 -9.57 -2.50
CA GLY A 176 -8.89 -8.96 -3.02
C GLY A 176 -9.08 -7.69 -3.81
N ASP A 177 -10.33 -7.25 -3.96
CA ASP A 177 -10.68 -5.99 -4.61
C ASP A 177 -11.66 -5.25 -3.69
N TYR A 178 -12.97 -5.25 -4.00
CA TYR A 178 -13.99 -4.64 -3.13
C TYR A 178 -14.08 -5.29 -1.75
N TYR A 179 -13.89 -6.61 -1.66
CA TYR A 179 -13.85 -7.31 -0.38
C TYR A 179 -12.41 -7.62 0.05
N LEU A 180 -12.20 -7.77 1.35
CA LEU A 180 -10.97 -8.34 1.89
C LEU A 180 -10.72 -9.76 1.36
N TRP A 181 -9.45 -10.08 1.19
CA TRP A 181 -8.96 -11.46 1.09
C TRP A 181 -9.31 -12.23 2.37
N ASP A 182 -9.44 -13.55 2.26
CA ASP A 182 -9.64 -14.39 3.45
C ASP A 182 -8.44 -14.34 4.40
N VAL A 183 -7.23 -14.21 3.86
CA VAL A 183 -6.01 -14.03 4.66
C VAL A 183 -6.00 -12.70 5.40
N GLU A 184 -6.39 -11.60 4.75
CA GLU A 184 -6.51 -10.28 5.41
C GLU A 184 -7.51 -10.34 6.57
N ARG A 185 -8.67 -10.98 6.36
CA ARG A 185 -9.65 -11.17 7.45
C ARG A 185 -9.08 -11.95 8.62
N LYS A 186 -8.43 -13.08 8.36
CA LYS A 186 -7.81 -13.91 9.41
C LYS A 186 -6.70 -13.17 10.16
N ASN A 187 -5.89 -12.41 9.43
CA ASN A 187 -4.82 -11.60 10.00
C ASN A 187 -5.40 -10.53 10.93
N ILE A 188 -6.36 -9.74 10.45
CA ILE A 188 -7.01 -8.69 11.26
C ILE A 188 -7.69 -9.28 12.49
N ALA A 189 -8.37 -10.43 12.36
CA ALA A 189 -8.98 -11.12 13.49
C ALA A 189 -7.93 -11.53 14.55
N LEU A 190 -6.82 -12.15 14.13
CA LEU A 190 -5.73 -12.51 15.03
C LEU A 190 -5.13 -11.29 15.74
N LEU A 191 -4.98 -10.17 15.03
CA LEU A 191 -4.49 -8.93 15.65
C LEU A 191 -5.45 -8.44 16.74
N GLY A 192 -6.77 -8.49 16.48
CA GLY A 192 -7.81 -8.13 17.45
C GLY A 192 -7.88 -9.04 18.68
N GLU A 193 -7.42 -10.28 18.57
CA GLU A 193 -7.30 -11.22 19.71
C GLU A 193 -6.06 -10.96 20.56
N TYR A 194 -4.98 -10.47 19.95
CA TYR A 194 -3.64 -10.45 20.56
C TYR A 194 -3.22 -9.06 21.07
N TYR A 195 -3.51 -8.00 20.32
CA TYR A 195 -3.02 -6.65 20.62
C TYR A 195 -4.10 -5.82 21.35
N GLU A 196 -3.67 -5.02 22.34
CA GLU A 196 -4.56 -4.07 23.04
C GLU A 196 -5.00 -2.93 22.12
N HIS A 197 -4.17 -2.57 21.15
CA HIS A 197 -4.41 -1.46 20.22
C HIS A 197 -4.23 -1.95 18.79
N VAL A 198 -5.33 -2.05 18.03
CA VAL A 198 -5.31 -2.41 16.62
C VAL A 198 -5.80 -1.25 15.79
N ILE A 199 -4.97 -0.83 14.82
CA ILE A 199 -5.30 0.22 13.86
C ILE A 199 -5.24 -0.36 12.45
N VAL A 200 -6.33 -0.22 11.70
CA VAL A 200 -6.35 -0.59 10.28
C VAL A 200 -6.24 0.66 9.42
N ILE A 201 -5.26 0.68 8.50
CA ILE A 201 -5.06 1.79 7.56
C ILE A 201 -5.58 1.34 6.19
N LEU A 202 -6.56 2.07 5.65
CA LEU A 202 -7.06 1.87 4.29
C LEU A 202 -6.30 2.77 3.32
N ASN A 203 -5.32 2.19 2.62
CA ASN A 203 -4.59 2.85 1.54
C ASN A 203 -5.19 2.44 0.18
N VAL A 204 -6.37 2.98 -0.12
CA VAL A 204 -7.20 2.52 -1.24
C VAL A 204 -7.54 3.64 -2.22
N GLY A 205 -7.46 3.35 -3.53
CA GLY A 205 -7.84 4.29 -4.59
C GLY A 205 -9.35 4.46 -4.77
N GLY A 206 -10.17 3.61 -4.15
CA GLY A 206 -11.63 3.69 -4.15
C GLY A 206 -12.22 2.92 -2.97
N VAL A 207 -13.47 3.24 -2.60
CA VAL A 207 -14.16 2.64 -1.44
C VAL A 207 -14.20 1.12 -1.55
N ILE A 208 -13.98 0.43 -0.43
CA ILE A 208 -14.11 -1.03 -0.27
C ILE A 208 -15.14 -1.34 0.81
N ASP A 209 -15.51 -2.61 0.95
CA ASP A 209 -16.34 -3.08 2.07
C ASP A 209 -15.63 -2.84 3.41
N THR A 210 -16.33 -2.19 4.36
CA THR A 210 -15.83 -1.90 5.71
C THR A 210 -16.65 -2.60 6.81
N ASN A 211 -17.50 -3.57 6.47
CA ASN A 211 -18.34 -4.29 7.45
C ASN A 211 -17.51 -5.06 8.49
N PHE A 212 -16.44 -5.74 8.04
CA PHE A 212 -15.13 -5.31 8.50
C PHE A 212 -14.92 -4.93 9.98
N ILE A 213 -15.08 -3.63 10.19
CA ILE A 213 -14.67 -2.92 11.37
C ILE A 213 -15.48 -3.39 12.59
N SER A 214 -16.75 -3.76 12.38
CA SER A 214 -17.69 -4.13 13.45
C SER A 214 -17.33 -5.39 14.25
N TRP A 215 -16.46 -6.25 13.72
CA TRP A 215 -16.06 -7.50 14.39
C TRP A 215 -14.61 -7.49 14.89
N ILE A 216 -13.85 -6.42 14.65
CA ILE A 216 -12.48 -6.31 15.20
C ILE A 216 -12.58 -6.20 16.73
N GLY A 217 -11.98 -7.15 17.45
CA GLY A 217 -11.97 -7.15 18.92
C GLY A 217 -13.26 -7.64 19.59
N TYR A 218 -14.25 -8.09 18.82
CA TYR A 218 -15.45 -8.78 19.31
C TYR A 218 -15.40 -10.25 18.87
N ASN A 219 -14.74 -11.09 19.67
CA ASN A 219 -14.85 -12.55 19.60
C ASN A 219 -15.59 -13.08 20.82
#